data_AF-A0A414SK08-F1
#
_entry.id   AF-A0A414SK08-F1
#
_cell.length_a   1.000
_cell.length_b   1.000
_cell.length_c   1.000
_cell.angle_alpha   90.00
_cell.angle_beta   90.00
_cell.angle_gamma   90.00
#
_symmetry.space_group_name_H-M   'P 1'
#
loop_
_entity.id
_entity.type
_entity.pdbx_description
1 polymer ?
#
loop_
_entity_poly.entity_id
_entity_poly.type
_entity_poly.pdbx_seq_one_letter_code
_entity_poly.pdbx_strand_id
1 'polypeptide(L)' 'MNEIKYSEFFGRYYDDTNTIRIVNTKQFGLYIKHRVMPVDIKWEKETLAFYFNKDDTKHVYDLWCDHKLV' A
#
# COMPACT_ATOMS: atom_id res chain seq x y z
N MET A 1 -17.36 -9.51 6.54
CA MET A 1 -16.35 -10.35 7.22
C MET A 1 -15.01 -9.77 6.84
N ASN A 2 -14.19 -9.39 7.83
CA ASN A 2 -12.83 -8.92 7.57
C ASN A 2 -11.99 -10.14 7.18
N GLU A 3 -11.31 -10.05 6.05
CA GLU A 3 -10.39 -11.09 5.58
C GLU A 3 -9.00 -10.77 6.13
N ILE A 4 -8.59 -11.49 7.17
CA ILE A 4 -7.26 -11.30 7.78
C ILE A 4 -6.24 -12.12 7.00
N LYS A 5 -5.15 -11.47 6.57
CA LYS A 5 -4.01 -12.11 5.89
C LYS A 5 -2.73 -11.93 6.70
N TYR A 6 -1.78 -12.84 6.50
CA TYR A 6 -0.44 -12.74 7.07
C TYR A 6 0.53 -12.23 6.01
N SER A 7 1.30 -11.20 6.34
CA SER A 7 2.42 -10.73 5.53
C SER A 7 3.67 -11.51 5.88
N GLU A 8 4.16 -12.33 4.96
CA GLU A 8 5.46 -13.00 5.08
C GLU A 8 6.62 -12.00 5.13
N PHE A 9 6.49 -10.87 4.43
CA PHE A 9 7.54 -9.86 4.34
C PHE A 9 7.70 -9.05 5.64
N PHE A 10 6.59 -8.76 6.33
CA PHE A 10 6.60 -7.95 7.57
C PHE A 10 6.34 -8.75 8.84
N GLY A 11 6.08 -10.06 8.75
CA GLY A 11 5.85 -10.93 9.89
C GLY A 11 4.63 -10.54 10.74
N ARG A 12 3.56 -10.02 10.11
CA ARG A 12 2.38 -9.51 10.82
C ARG A 12 1.08 -9.75 10.06
N TYR A 13 -0.02 -9.84 10.80
CA TYR A 13 -1.36 -9.91 10.23
C TYR A 13 -1.89 -8.52 9.84
N TYR A 14 -2.72 -8.47 8.80
CA TYR A 14 -3.43 -7.26 8.37
C TYR A 14 -4.83 -7.60 7.85
N ASP A 15 -5.72 -6.62 7.88
CA ASP A 15 -7.08 -6.72 7.33
C ASP A 15 -7.07 -6.36 5.85
N ASP A 16 -7.21 -7.37 5.00
CA ASP A 16 -7.18 -7.24 3.54
C ASP A 16 -8.35 -6.41 3.01
N THR A 17 -9.50 -6.42 3.69
CA THR A 17 -10.69 -5.67 3.25
C THR A 17 -10.49 -4.15 3.36
N ASN A 18 -9.54 -3.72 4.18
CA ASN A 18 -9.12 -2.33 4.31
C ASN A 18 -7.76 -2.05 3.66
N THR A 19 -7.40 -2.81 2.61
CA THR A 19 -6.18 -2.56 1.84
C THR A 19 -6.44 -2.07 0.42
N ILE A 20 -5.45 -1.36 -0.11
CA ILE A 20 -5.35 -1.02 -1.53
C ILE A 20 -4.09 -1.64 -2.13
N ARG A 21 -4.19 -2.09 -3.37
CA ARG A 21 -3.07 -2.64 -4.14
C ARG A 21 -2.51 -1.56 -5.07
N ILE A 22 -1.23 -1.23 -4.89
CA ILE A 22 -0.47 -0.33 -5.75
C ILE A 22 0.60 -1.15 -6.47
N VAL A 23 0.71 -1.01 -7.79
CA VAL A 23 1.80 -1.60 -8.59
C VAL A 23 2.72 -0.53 -9.20
N ASN A 24 2.30 0.73 -9.14
CA ASN A 24 3.09 1.84 -9.64
C ASN A 24 4.24 2.12 -8.65
N THR A 25 5.46 1.79 -9.04
CA THR A 25 6.66 1.95 -8.21
C THR A 25 6.97 3.42 -7.88
N LYS A 26 6.60 4.37 -8.75
CA LYS A 26 6.73 5.81 -8.47
C LYS A 26 5.77 6.24 -7.35
N GLN A 27 4.51 5.81 -7.42
CA GLN A 27 3.53 6.10 -6.38
C GLN A 27 3.97 5.49 -5.04
N PHE A 28 4.42 4.23 -5.05
CA PHE A 28 4.99 3.56 -3.89
C PHE A 28 6.14 4.39 -3.28
N GLY A 29 7.14 4.77 -4.06
CA GLY A 29 8.30 5.52 -3.56
C GLY A 29 7.92 6.86 -2.93
N LEU A 30 6.94 7.57 -3.49
CA LEU A 30 6.42 8.79 -2.90
C LEU A 30 5.65 8.54 -1.60
N TYR A 31 4.88 7.46 -1.50
CA TYR A 31 4.19 7.11 -0.25
C TYR A 31 5.20 6.86 0.88
N ILE A 32 6.26 6.09 0.59
CA ILE A 32 7.35 5.85 1.56
C ILE A 32 8.05 7.17 1.94
N LYS A 33 8.31 8.06 0.98
CA LYS A 33 8.91 9.38 1.24
C LYS A 33 8.07 10.20 2.23
N HIS A 34 6.75 10.07 2.16
CA HIS A 34 5.79 10.69 3.08
C HIS A 34 5.48 9.83 4.31
N ARG A 35 6.33 8.84 4.62
CA ARG A 35 6.27 7.96 5.80
C ARG A 35 5.02 7.09 5.91
N VAL A 36 4.34 6.83 4.79
CA VAL A 36 3.25 5.87 4.71
C VAL A 36 3.82 4.54 4.26
N MET A 37 3.80 3.53 5.14
CA MET A 37 4.41 2.22 4.89
C MET A 37 3.36 1.20 4.42
N PRO A 38 3.72 0.26 3.54
CA PRO A 38 2.85 -0.84 3.17
C PRO A 38 2.60 -1.78 4.36
N VAL A 39 1.46 -2.46 4.32
CA VAL A 39 1.14 -3.57 5.21
C VAL A 39 1.65 -4.91 4.66
N ASP A 40 1.84 -5.01 3.34
CA ASP A 40 2.39 -6.21 2.69
C ASP A 40 3.04 -5.89 1.34
N ILE A 41 3.92 -6.78 0.88
CA ILE A 41 4.55 -6.75 -0.44
C ILE A 41 4.54 -8.16 -1.01
N LYS A 42 4.02 -8.33 -2.23
CA LYS A 42 3.89 -9.64 -2.87
C LYS A 42 4.33 -9.59 -4.33
N TRP A 43 4.87 -10.70 -4.83
CA TRP A 43 5.05 -10.92 -6.26
C TRP A 43 3.79 -11.58 -6.82
N GLU A 44 3.03 -10.87 -7.65
CA GLU A 44 1.74 -11.34 -8.17
C GLU A 44 1.54 -10.86 -9.60
N LYS A 45 1.01 -11.74 -10.46
CA LYS A 45 0.75 -11.40 -11.87
C LYS A 45 1.98 -10.78 -12.56
N GLU A 46 3.14 -11.39 -12.32
CA GLU A 46 4.45 -10.99 -12.89
C GLU A 46 4.92 -9.58 -12.50
N THR A 47 4.41 -9.02 -11.41
CA THR A 47 4.81 -7.70 -10.94
C THR A 47 4.85 -7.62 -9.42
N LEU A 48 5.54 -6.58 -8.91
CA LEU A 48 5.57 -6.27 -7.50
C LEU A 48 4.30 -5.51 -7.11
N ALA A 49 3.53 -6.09 -6.20
CA ALA A 49 2.31 -5.51 -5.66
C ALA A 49 2.56 -5.05 -4.21
N PHE A 50 2.32 -3.77 -3.97
CA PHE A 50 2.43 -3.13 -2.66
C PHE A 50 1.02 -2.95 -2.09
N TYR A 51 0.79 -3.53 -0.92
CA TYR A 51 -0.49 -3.41 -0.22
C TYR A 51 -0.37 -2.40 0.89
N PHE A 52 -1.28 -1.44 0.94
CA PHE A 52 -1.31 -0.41 1.97
C PHE A 52 -2.67 -0.39 2.67
N ASN A 53 -2.69 0.01 3.94
CA ASN A 53 -3.93 0.33 4.61
C ASN A 53 -4.58 1.56 3.92
N LYS A 54 -5.88 1.46 3.62
CA LYS A 54 -6.61 2.49 2.87
C LYS A 54 -6.76 3.80 3.66
N ASP A 55 -7.00 3.71 4.95
CA ASP A 55 -7.19 4.88 5.82
C ASP A 55 -5.87 5.64 5.98
N ASP A 56 -4.78 4.91 6.21
CA ASP A 56 -3.43 5.50 6.34
C ASP A 56 -2.94 6.16 5.04
N THR A 57 -3.43 5.70 3.89
CA THR A 57 -3.03 6.23 2.58
C THR A 57 -3.89 7.37 2.06
N LYS A 58 -5.03 7.69 2.70
CA LYS A 58 -6.00 8.65 2.15
C LYS A 58 -5.37 9.99 1.80
N HIS A 59 -4.56 10.55 2.71
CA HIS A 59 -3.93 11.86 2.51
C HIS A 59 -2.94 11.88 1.33
N VAL A 60 -2.05 10.88 1.24
CA VAL A 60 -1.07 10.79 0.14
C VAL A 60 -1.72 10.41 -1.18
N TYR A 61 -2.83 9.68 -1.16
CA TYR A 61 -3.63 9.36 -2.33
C TYR A 61 -4.29 10.62 -2.92
N ASP A 62 -4.86 11.48 -2.08
CA ASP A 62 -5.45 12.74 -2.54
C ASP A 62 -4.40 13.65 -3.18
N LEU A 63 -3.22 13.77 -2.54
CA LEU A 63 -2.10 14.52 -3.11
C LEU A 63 -1.60 13.91 -4.42
N TRP A 64 -1.61 12.58 -4.54
CA TRP A 64 -1.22 11.88 -5.76
C TRP A 64 -2.18 12.17 -6.91
N CYS A 65 -3.49 12.08 -6.66
CA CYS A 65 -4.54 12.42 -7.62
C CYS A 65 -4.48 13.88 -8.07
N ASP A 66 -4.13 14.78 -7.15
CA ASP A 66 -3.95 16.21 -7.44
C ASP A 66 -2.63 16.55 -8.13
N HIS A 67 -1.75 15.57 -8.37
CA HIS A 67 -0.38 15.78 -8.85
C HIS A 67 0.49 16.67 -7.94
N LYS A 68 0.15 16.74 -6.65
CA LYS A 68 0.84 17.53 -5.61
C LYS A 68 1.73 16.69 -4.71
N LEU A 69 1.69 15.36 -4.82
CA LEU A 69 2.56 14.47 -4.05
C LEU A 69 3.99 14.54 -4.64
N VAL A 70 4.87 15.27 -3.96
CA VAL A 70 6.26 15.54 -4.39
C VAL A 70 7.32 14.98 -3.47
#